data_AF-A0A7R7AJA2-F1
#
_entry.id   AF-A0A7R7AJA2-F1
#
_cell.length_a   1.000
_cell.length_b   1.000
_cell.length_c   1.000
_cell.angle_alpha   90.00
_cell.angle_beta   90.00
_cell.angle_gamma   90.00
#
_symmetry.space_group_name_H-M   'P 1'
#
loop_
_entity.id
_entity.type
_entity.pdbx_description
1 polymer ?
#
loop_
_entity_poly.entity_id
_entity_poly.type
_entity_poly.pdbx_seq_one_letter_code
_entity_poly.pdbx_strand_id
1 'polypeptide(L)'
;MYKLYTRPGSGGFVVEAALALANALFEQIDVPKTDRPDPAFLDISPLNQVPVLTLPDGRSMTESAAICILLAERHPEAGLAPAPDAPARADFLRWMAFMSSVLYPAVLRLYYAHRYTTDADGTKAVKQAAIAEMDRGFTILDAALRDRDWLVGDGLSLADIYLVMLIAWHPDIDSARTAWPDIERLWAKLREHPLMKTLNTAHEMWPG
;
A
#
# COMPACT_ATOMS: atom_id res chain seq x y z
N MET A 1 -17.92 11.60 9.44
CA MET A 1 -17.38 11.33 8.09
C MET A 1 -15.89 11.04 8.23
N TYR A 2 -15.30 10.20 7.36
CA TYR A 2 -13.85 9.97 7.39
C TYR A 2 -13.07 11.19 6.85
N LYS A 3 -11.81 11.36 7.27
CA LYS A 3 -10.86 12.26 6.62
C LYS A 3 -9.59 11.52 6.27
N LEU A 4 -9.20 11.53 5.00
CA LEU A 4 -7.99 10.87 4.49
C LEU A 4 -6.91 11.90 4.22
N TYR A 5 -5.85 11.89 5.02
CA TYR A 5 -4.64 12.65 4.77
C TYR A 5 -3.75 11.84 3.83
N THR A 6 -3.48 12.37 2.63
CA THR A 6 -2.80 11.64 1.56
C THR A 6 -1.99 12.57 0.66
N ARG A 7 -1.27 11.97 -0.30
CA ARG A 7 -0.65 12.65 -1.44
C ARG A 7 -0.38 11.63 -2.57
N PRO A 8 -0.14 12.09 -3.81
CA PRO A 8 0.24 11.21 -4.91
C PRO A 8 1.47 10.35 -4.60
N GLY A 9 1.51 9.14 -5.15
CA GLY A 9 2.60 8.19 -4.98
C GLY A 9 2.82 7.70 -3.54
N SER A 10 1.76 7.67 -2.72
CA SER A 10 1.85 7.29 -1.30
C SER A 10 0.92 6.14 -0.92
N GLY A 11 1.09 5.63 0.30
CA GLY A 11 0.23 4.59 0.86
C GLY A 11 -1.24 5.00 1.01
N GLY A 12 -1.59 6.26 0.74
CA GLY A 12 -2.99 6.68 0.68
C GLY A 12 -3.75 6.13 -0.52
N PHE A 13 -3.07 5.68 -1.59
CA PHE A 13 -3.71 5.01 -2.73
C PHE A 13 -4.58 3.81 -2.28
N VAL A 14 -4.04 2.90 -1.46
CA VAL A 14 -4.80 1.73 -1.00
C VAL A 14 -5.91 2.09 -0.01
N VAL A 15 -5.76 3.17 0.75
CA VAL A 15 -6.80 3.64 1.69
C VAL A 15 -7.94 4.33 0.96
N GLU A 16 -7.64 5.14 -0.06
CA GLU A 16 -8.64 5.75 -0.92
C GLU A 16 -9.41 4.68 -1.71
N ALA A 17 -8.70 3.67 -2.23
CA ALA A 17 -9.32 2.51 -2.85
C ALA A 17 -10.29 1.79 -1.90
N ALA A 18 -9.88 1.56 -0.64
CA ALA A 18 -10.74 0.94 0.37
C ALA A 18 -12.02 1.76 0.63
N LEU A 19 -11.88 3.07 0.81
CA LEU A 19 -13.03 3.97 1.04
C LEU A 19 -13.97 4.00 -0.17
N ALA A 20 -13.42 4.10 -1.39
CA ALA A 20 -14.18 4.18 -2.62
C ALA A 20 -14.92 2.86 -2.93
N LEU A 21 -14.26 1.71 -2.78
CA LEU A 21 -14.92 0.40 -2.97
C LEU A 21 -16.01 0.16 -1.93
N ALA A 22 -15.84 0.68 -0.71
CA ALA A 22 -16.85 0.63 0.34
C ALA A 22 -17.97 1.66 0.18
N ASN A 23 -17.94 2.52 -0.85
CA ASN A 23 -18.83 3.67 -1.00
C ASN A 23 -18.89 4.55 0.28
N ALA A 24 -17.79 4.61 1.04
CA ALA A 24 -17.72 5.36 2.27
C ALA A 24 -17.45 6.83 1.98
N LEU A 25 -18.21 7.73 2.62
CA LEU A 25 -17.97 9.18 2.48
C LEU A 25 -16.71 9.60 3.24
N PHE A 26 -15.84 10.33 2.55
CA PHE A 26 -14.61 10.89 3.13
C PHE A 26 -14.28 12.27 2.55
N GLU A 27 -13.58 13.06 3.35
CA GLU A 27 -12.88 14.27 2.91
C GLU A 27 -11.42 13.92 2.64
N GLN A 28 -10.91 14.22 1.46
CA GLN A 28 -9.47 14.11 1.19
C GLN A 28 -8.76 15.39 1.62
N ILE A 29 -7.64 15.24 2.32
CA ILE A 29 -6.76 16.33 2.74
C ILE A 29 -5.37 16.05 2.15
N ASP A 30 -4.93 16.93 1.26
CA ASP A 30 -3.62 16.80 0.64
C ASP A 30 -2.53 17.28 1.60
N VAL A 31 -1.53 16.43 1.83
CA VAL A 31 -0.37 16.70 2.68
C VAL A 31 0.88 16.80 1.81
N PRO A 32 1.38 18.02 1.51
CA PRO A 32 2.57 18.20 0.70
C PRO A 32 3.80 17.52 1.30
N LYS A 33 4.66 16.94 0.46
CA LYS A 33 5.95 16.40 0.90
C LYS A 33 6.97 17.55 0.99
N THR A 34 7.20 18.07 2.19
CA THR A 34 8.12 19.20 2.44
C THR A 34 9.10 18.90 3.57
N ASP A 35 10.22 19.64 3.59
CA ASP A 35 11.20 19.60 4.69
C ASP A 35 10.74 20.35 5.95
N ARG A 36 9.64 21.13 5.83
CA ARG A 36 9.04 21.91 6.91
C ARG A 36 7.58 21.49 7.06
N PRO A 37 7.31 20.35 7.73
CA PRO A 37 5.94 19.88 7.92
C PRO A 37 5.10 20.86 8.71
N ASP A 38 3.79 20.86 8.45
CA ASP A 38 2.81 21.59 9.22
C ASP A 38 2.80 21.08 10.67
N PRO A 39 3.06 21.93 11.68
CA PRO A 39 2.99 21.54 13.08
C PRO A 39 1.66 20.90 13.47
N ALA A 40 0.54 21.35 12.90
CA ALA A 40 -0.78 20.78 13.18
C ALA A 40 -0.90 19.34 12.64
N PHE A 41 -0.20 19.02 11.54
CA PHE A 41 -0.16 17.65 11.04
C PHE A 41 0.77 16.75 11.86
N LEU A 42 1.87 17.30 12.40
CA LEU A 42 2.77 16.54 13.29
C LEU A 42 2.09 16.09 14.58
N ASP A 43 1.15 16.88 15.11
CA ASP A 43 0.33 16.48 16.27
C ASP A 43 -0.55 15.25 15.96
N ILE A 44 -0.87 15.03 14.68
CA ILE A 44 -1.66 13.90 14.20
C ILE A 44 -0.77 12.71 13.81
N SER A 45 0.32 12.97 13.09
CA SER A 45 1.29 11.98 12.59
C SER A 45 2.70 12.43 12.97
N PRO A 46 3.21 12.04 14.15
CA PRO A 46 4.53 12.46 14.62
C PRO A 46 5.68 12.04 13.71
N LEU A 47 5.49 10.98 12.91
CA LEU A 47 6.46 10.54 11.90
C LEU A 47 6.40 11.35 10.60
N ASN A 48 5.47 12.30 10.48
CA ASN A 48 5.19 13.07 9.27
C ASN A 48 4.94 12.18 8.05
N GLN A 49 4.15 11.13 8.26
CA GLN A 49 3.84 10.13 7.25
C GLN A 49 2.35 10.13 6.91
N VAL A 50 2.08 9.88 5.63
CA VAL A 50 0.75 9.57 5.10
C VAL A 50 0.75 8.11 4.61
N PRO A 51 -0.40 7.42 4.67
CA PRO A 51 -1.73 7.94 5.00
C PRO A 51 -2.00 8.10 6.50
N VAL A 52 -2.91 9.02 6.81
CA VAL A 52 -3.61 9.06 8.10
C VAL A 52 -5.11 9.04 7.81
N LEU A 53 -5.87 8.27 8.59
CA LEU A 53 -7.33 8.27 8.53
C LEU A 53 -7.90 8.81 9.84
N THR A 54 -8.58 9.96 9.79
CA THR A 54 -9.46 10.38 10.88
C THR A 54 -10.80 9.70 10.75
N LEU A 55 -11.21 9.01 11.81
CA LEU A 55 -12.46 8.27 11.90
C LEU A 55 -13.64 9.22 12.16
N PRO A 56 -14.90 8.78 11.94
CA PRO A 56 -16.07 9.62 12.20
C PRO A 56 -16.21 10.13 13.64
N ASP A 57 -15.55 9.48 14.59
CA ASP A 57 -15.52 9.87 16.01
C ASP A 57 -14.38 10.86 16.34
N GLY A 58 -13.64 11.34 15.34
CA GLY A 58 -12.57 12.34 15.47
C GLY A 58 -11.20 11.77 15.83
N ARG A 59 -11.08 10.47 16.14
CA ARG A 59 -9.76 9.84 16.38
C ARG A 59 -9.02 9.62 15.08
N SER A 60 -7.71 9.82 15.09
CA SER A 60 -6.85 9.53 13.94
C SER A 60 -6.13 8.21 14.09
N MET A 61 -5.92 7.53 12.96
CA MET A 61 -5.22 6.26 12.85
C MET A 61 -4.13 6.35 11.79
N THR A 62 -2.98 5.77 12.08
CA THR A 62 -1.84 5.60 11.16
C THR A 62 -1.68 4.12 10.81
N GLU A 63 -0.69 3.79 9.98
CA GLU A 63 -0.42 2.46 9.43
C GLU A 63 -1.41 2.03 8.34
N SER A 64 -0.99 2.10 7.07
CA SER A 64 -1.81 1.73 5.90
C SER A 64 -2.48 0.36 6.06
N ALA A 65 -1.75 -0.66 6.51
CA ALA A 65 -2.29 -2.01 6.68
C ALA A 65 -3.44 -2.06 7.70
N ALA A 66 -3.25 -1.41 8.84
CA ALA A 66 -4.21 -1.42 9.92
C ALA A 66 -5.45 -0.59 9.57
N ILE A 67 -5.27 0.54 8.87
CA ILE A 67 -6.37 1.33 8.30
C ILE A 67 -7.20 0.48 7.33
N CYS A 68 -6.55 -0.23 6.40
CA CYS A 68 -7.22 -1.11 5.44
C CYS A 68 -8.02 -2.24 6.13
N ILE A 69 -7.42 -2.91 7.12
CA ILE A 69 -8.10 -3.96 7.90
C ILE A 69 -9.34 -3.39 8.60
N LEU A 70 -9.21 -2.24 9.27
CA LEU A 70 -10.32 -1.59 9.95
C LEU A 70 -11.45 -1.20 8.99
N LEU A 71 -11.12 -0.66 7.81
CA LEU A 71 -12.11 -0.30 6.80
C LEU A 71 -12.85 -1.53 6.27
N ALA A 72 -12.13 -2.63 6.00
CA ALA A 72 -12.76 -3.88 5.60
C ALA A 72 -13.70 -4.45 6.68
N GLU A 73 -13.37 -4.28 7.96
CA GLU A 73 -14.21 -4.72 9.09
C GLU A 73 -15.43 -3.84 9.31
N ARG A 74 -15.33 -2.53 9.05
CA ARG A 74 -16.43 -1.57 9.22
C ARG A 74 -17.42 -1.57 8.05
N HIS A 75 -16.99 -2.07 6.89
CA HIS A 75 -17.78 -2.15 5.65
C HIS A 75 -17.72 -3.57 5.07
N PRO A 76 -18.19 -4.60 5.82
CA PRO A 76 -18.08 -5.99 5.40
C PRO A 76 -18.83 -6.29 4.10
N GLU A 77 -19.88 -5.53 3.79
CA GLU A 77 -20.66 -5.63 2.55
C GLU A 77 -19.85 -5.32 1.29
N ALA A 78 -18.73 -4.60 1.42
CA ALA A 78 -17.84 -4.29 0.32
C ALA A 78 -16.90 -5.44 -0.04
N GLY A 79 -16.85 -6.52 0.76
CA GLY A 79 -16.07 -7.72 0.46
C GLY A 79 -14.55 -7.50 0.39
N LEU A 80 -14.04 -6.48 1.08
CA LEU A 80 -12.64 -6.01 0.97
C LEU A 80 -11.60 -6.90 1.66
N ALA A 81 -12.05 -7.85 2.46
CA ALA A 81 -11.23 -8.88 3.10
C ALA A 81 -12.09 -10.13 3.32
N PRO A 82 -11.47 -11.33 3.43
CA PRO A 82 -12.18 -12.49 3.94
C PRO A 82 -12.79 -12.21 5.32
N ALA A 83 -14.00 -12.74 5.55
CA ALA A 83 -14.69 -12.66 6.84
C ALA A 83 -13.82 -13.23 7.97
N PRO A 84 -13.99 -12.79 9.23
CA PRO A 84 -13.16 -13.24 10.34
C PRO A 84 -13.09 -14.76 10.55
N ASP A 85 -14.16 -15.48 10.22
CA ASP A 85 -14.30 -16.94 10.32
C ASP A 85 -14.00 -17.67 9.00
N ALA A 86 -13.74 -16.95 7.91
CA ALA A 86 -13.41 -17.56 6.62
C ALA A 86 -12.02 -18.22 6.65
N PRO A 87 -11.83 -19.40 6.01
CA PRO A 87 -10.53 -20.07 5.95
C PRO A 87 -9.40 -19.18 5.41
N ALA A 88 -9.70 -18.28 4.46
CA ALA A 88 -8.72 -17.37 3.85
C ALA A 88 -8.28 -16.20 4.76
N ARG A 89 -8.91 -16.00 5.92
CA ARG A 89 -8.61 -14.86 6.82
C ARG A 89 -7.18 -14.88 7.33
N ALA A 90 -6.67 -16.07 7.67
CA ALA A 90 -5.30 -16.23 8.17
C ALA A 90 -4.27 -15.77 7.13
N ASP A 91 -4.46 -16.14 5.87
CA ASP A 91 -3.60 -15.69 4.77
C ASP A 91 -3.73 -14.19 4.51
N PHE A 92 -4.94 -13.62 4.60
CA PHE A 92 -5.14 -12.17 4.47
C PHE A 92 -4.34 -11.39 5.53
N LEU A 93 -4.52 -11.75 6.81
CA LEU A 93 -3.79 -11.09 7.89
C LEU A 93 -2.29 -11.27 7.77
N ARG A 94 -1.84 -12.49 7.40
CA ARG A 94 -0.43 -12.79 7.17
C ARG A 94 0.17 -11.92 6.08
N TRP A 95 -0.50 -11.79 4.93
CA TRP A 95 0.02 -10.99 3.83
C TRP A 95 -0.03 -9.50 4.08
N MET A 96 -1.09 -8.99 4.73
CA MET A 96 -1.14 -7.59 5.17
C MET A 96 0.00 -7.25 6.13
N ALA A 97 0.28 -8.13 7.10
CA ALA A 97 1.40 -7.97 8.04
C ALA A 97 2.76 -8.13 7.36
N PHE A 98 2.91 -9.10 6.45
CA PHE A 98 4.16 -9.32 5.70
C PHE A 98 4.49 -8.10 4.84
N MET A 99 3.52 -7.59 4.09
CA MET A 99 3.71 -6.40 3.25
C MET A 99 4.05 -5.16 4.09
N SER A 100 3.41 -4.97 5.24
CA SER A 100 3.66 -3.82 6.10
C SER A 100 4.98 -3.87 6.86
N SER A 101 5.47 -5.06 7.21
CA SER A 101 6.68 -5.25 8.03
C SER A 101 7.94 -5.59 7.23
N VAL A 102 7.79 -6.09 6.00
CA VAL A 102 8.92 -6.51 5.15
C VAL A 102 9.04 -5.62 3.91
N LEU A 103 8.01 -5.59 3.05
CA LEU A 103 8.10 -4.88 1.77
C LEU A 103 8.05 -3.36 1.93
N TYR A 104 7.07 -2.83 2.65
CA TYR A 104 6.93 -1.38 2.84
C TYR A 104 8.19 -0.76 3.49
N PRO A 105 8.80 -1.36 4.53
CA PRO A 105 10.04 -0.83 5.09
C PRO A 105 11.25 -0.95 4.14
N ALA A 106 11.29 -1.96 3.26
CA ALA A 106 12.30 -2.04 2.21
C ALA A 106 12.13 -0.90 1.18
N VAL A 107 10.90 -0.62 0.74
CA VAL A 107 10.57 0.56 -0.07
C VAL A 107 11.02 1.85 0.61
N LEU A 108 10.71 2.03 1.89
CA LEU A 108 11.13 3.23 2.63
C LEU A 108 12.65 3.37 2.71
N ARG A 109 13.39 2.26 2.86
CA ARG A 109 14.87 2.28 2.81
C ARG A 109 15.41 2.69 1.45
N LEU A 110 14.76 2.30 0.35
CA LEU A 110 15.13 2.73 -0.99
C LEU A 110 14.93 4.25 -1.17
N TYR A 111 13.73 4.76 -0.87
CA TYR A 111 13.37 6.17 -1.13
C TYR A 111 13.90 7.14 -0.08
N TYR A 112 14.19 6.68 1.13
CA TYR A 112 14.72 7.47 2.25
C TYR A 112 16.06 6.94 2.76
N ALA A 113 16.91 6.44 1.86
CA ALA A 113 18.20 5.82 2.21
C ALA A 113 19.08 6.65 3.15
N HIS A 114 19.02 7.99 3.06
CA HIS A 114 19.74 8.92 3.94
C HIS A 114 19.37 8.78 5.43
N ARG A 115 18.22 8.15 5.77
CA ARG A 115 17.81 7.88 7.16
C ARG A 115 18.45 6.63 7.76
N TYR A 116 19.11 5.82 6.94
CA TYR A 116 19.61 4.49 7.32
C TYR A 116 21.14 4.37 7.21
N THR A 117 21.82 5.50 7.03
CA THR A 117 23.28 5.58 7.04
C THR A 117 23.71 6.92 7.63
N THR A 118 24.79 6.91 8.40
CA THR A 118 25.50 8.11 8.85
C THR A 118 26.72 8.43 7.96
N ASP A 119 27.10 7.48 7.09
CA ASP A 119 28.10 7.69 6.04
C ASP A 119 27.48 8.48 4.88
N ALA A 120 28.15 9.57 4.49
CA ALA A 120 27.73 10.48 3.42
C ALA A 120 27.62 9.75 2.06
N ASP A 121 28.47 8.75 1.82
CA ASP A 121 28.48 7.98 0.57
C ASP A 121 27.72 6.63 0.69
N GLY A 122 27.25 6.29 1.88
CA GLY A 122 26.62 4.99 2.18
C GLY A 122 25.25 4.77 1.55
N THR A 123 24.60 5.82 1.05
CA THR A 123 23.21 5.73 0.53
C THR A 123 23.06 4.75 -0.63
N LYS A 124 24.10 4.61 -1.47
CA LYS A 124 24.09 3.65 -2.59
C LYS A 124 23.98 2.21 -2.10
N ALA A 125 24.75 1.84 -1.08
CA ALA A 125 24.73 0.50 -0.50
C ALA A 125 23.39 0.19 0.17
N VAL A 126 22.81 1.16 0.89
CA VAL A 126 21.47 1.03 1.48
C VAL A 126 20.41 0.77 0.40
N LYS A 127 20.42 1.52 -0.70
CA LYS A 127 19.47 1.32 -1.80
C LYS A 127 19.60 -0.05 -2.44
N GLN A 128 20.82 -0.53 -2.67
CA GLN A 128 21.06 -1.86 -3.22
C GLN A 128 20.53 -2.96 -2.29
N ALA A 129 20.77 -2.86 -0.98
CA ALA A 129 20.25 -3.81 0.00
C ALA A 129 18.70 -3.75 0.08
N ALA A 130 18.12 -2.55 -0.03
CA ALA A 130 16.68 -2.37 -0.05
C ALA A 130 16.02 -3.05 -1.25
N ILE A 131 16.56 -2.87 -2.46
CA ILE A 131 16.08 -3.54 -3.68
C ILE A 131 16.17 -5.06 -3.51
N ALA A 132 17.31 -5.58 -3.05
CA ALA A 132 17.46 -7.03 -2.82
C ALA A 132 16.48 -7.60 -1.77
N GLU A 133 15.98 -6.78 -0.84
CA GLU A 133 14.93 -7.18 0.09
C GLU A 133 13.53 -7.09 -0.51
N MET A 134 13.26 -6.06 -1.31
CA MET A 134 12.05 -5.96 -2.12
C MET A 134 11.92 -7.18 -3.03
N ASP A 135 12.98 -7.53 -3.77
CA ASP A 135 12.98 -8.65 -4.72
C ASP A 135 12.67 -9.99 -4.05
N ARG A 136 13.24 -10.22 -2.85
CA ARG A 136 12.94 -11.41 -2.05
C ARG A 136 11.47 -11.44 -1.62
N GLY A 137 10.94 -10.30 -1.17
CA GLY A 137 9.54 -10.19 -0.75
C GLY A 137 8.56 -10.41 -1.91
N PHE A 138 8.82 -9.82 -3.08
CA PHE A 138 8.01 -10.03 -4.28
C PHE A 138 8.11 -11.47 -4.79
N THR A 139 9.28 -12.09 -4.75
CA THR A 139 9.42 -13.53 -5.10
C THR A 139 8.56 -14.44 -4.23
N ILE A 140 8.44 -14.12 -2.92
CA ILE A 140 7.57 -14.87 -2.00
C ILE A 140 6.08 -14.66 -2.34
N LEU A 141 5.67 -13.44 -2.66
CA LEU A 141 4.28 -13.12 -3.00
C LEU A 141 3.86 -13.62 -4.38
N ASP A 142 4.76 -13.58 -5.36
CA ASP A 142 4.55 -14.13 -6.69
C ASP A 142 4.31 -15.65 -6.61
N ALA A 143 5.15 -16.37 -5.86
CA ALA A 143 4.94 -17.78 -5.60
C ALA A 143 3.61 -18.08 -4.87
N ALA A 144 3.13 -17.15 -4.05
CA ALA A 144 1.85 -17.28 -3.36
C ALA A 144 0.64 -17.05 -4.28
N LEU A 145 0.82 -16.31 -5.37
CA LEU A 145 -0.19 -16.05 -6.40
C LEU A 145 -0.25 -17.14 -7.47
N ARG A 146 0.72 -18.05 -7.50
CA ARG A 146 0.75 -19.17 -8.46
C ARG A 146 -0.58 -19.93 -8.42
N ASP A 147 -1.17 -20.11 -9.60
CA ASP A 147 -2.44 -20.79 -9.81
C ASP A 147 -3.65 -20.16 -9.08
N ARG A 148 -3.55 -18.88 -8.66
CA ARG A 148 -4.62 -18.15 -7.97
C ARG A 148 -4.96 -16.84 -8.66
N ASP A 149 -6.24 -16.52 -8.80
CA ASP A 149 -6.64 -15.24 -9.39
C ASP A 149 -6.41 -14.01 -8.51
N TRP A 150 -6.34 -14.23 -7.21
CA TRP A 150 -6.19 -13.21 -6.16
C TRP A 150 -5.22 -13.72 -5.10
N LEU A 151 -4.60 -12.80 -4.36
CA LEU A 151 -3.60 -13.15 -3.35
C LEU A 151 -4.22 -13.99 -2.22
N VAL A 152 -5.49 -13.75 -1.91
CA VAL A 152 -6.26 -14.48 -0.89
C VAL A 152 -7.69 -14.74 -1.31
N GLY A 153 -8.22 -15.91 -0.96
CA GLY A 153 -9.59 -16.30 -1.27
C GLY A 153 -9.88 -16.32 -2.78
N ASP A 154 -11.15 -16.13 -3.13
CA ASP A 154 -11.67 -16.26 -4.50
C ASP A 154 -12.03 -14.90 -5.13
N GLY A 155 -11.75 -13.79 -4.45
CA GLY A 155 -12.16 -12.45 -4.86
C GLY A 155 -11.11 -11.37 -4.56
N LEU A 156 -11.29 -10.21 -5.19
CA LEU A 156 -10.49 -9.02 -4.92
C LEU A 156 -10.51 -8.67 -3.43
N SER A 157 -9.34 -8.41 -2.86
CA SER A 157 -9.19 -7.91 -1.50
C SER A 157 -8.25 -6.71 -1.45
N LEU A 158 -8.19 -6.05 -0.29
CA LEU A 158 -7.19 -5.00 -0.06
C LEU A 158 -5.75 -5.53 -0.09
N ALA A 159 -5.52 -6.83 0.08
CA ALA A 159 -4.19 -7.40 -0.03
C ALA A 159 -3.66 -7.31 -1.48
N ASP A 160 -4.54 -7.46 -2.47
CA ASP A 160 -4.17 -7.34 -3.89
C ASP A 160 -3.79 -5.91 -4.27
N ILE A 161 -4.60 -4.94 -3.83
CA ILE A 161 -4.38 -3.51 -4.09
C ILE A 161 -3.11 -3.04 -3.39
N TYR A 162 -2.87 -3.52 -2.16
CA TYR A 162 -1.64 -3.21 -1.43
C TYR A 162 -0.41 -3.79 -2.13
N LEU A 163 -0.47 -5.04 -2.60
CA LEU A 163 0.62 -5.65 -3.35
C LEU A 163 0.95 -4.86 -4.63
N VAL A 164 -0.08 -4.52 -5.41
CA VAL A 164 0.10 -3.75 -6.66
C VAL A 164 0.65 -2.35 -6.39
N MET A 165 0.20 -1.68 -5.32
CA MET A 165 0.76 -0.39 -4.91
C MET A 165 2.25 -0.52 -4.57
N LEU A 166 2.65 -1.58 -3.88
CA LEU A 166 4.05 -1.81 -3.47
C LEU A 166 4.95 -2.13 -4.66
N ILE A 167 4.54 -3.01 -5.58
CA ILE A 167 5.35 -3.36 -6.76
C ILE A 167 5.46 -2.19 -7.75
N ALA A 168 4.47 -1.31 -7.81
CA ALA A 168 4.53 -0.08 -8.61
C ALA A 168 5.63 0.89 -8.14
N TRP A 169 6.11 0.75 -6.90
CA TRP A 169 7.26 1.49 -6.36
C TRP A 169 8.59 0.78 -6.55
N HIS A 170 8.64 -0.33 -7.29
CA HIS A 170 9.91 -0.91 -7.71
C HIS A 170 10.61 0.05 -8.69
N PRO A 171 11.91 0.36 -8.52
CA PRO A 171 12.58 1.37 -9.34
C PRO A 171 12.82 0.93 -10.79
N ASP A 172 12.71 -0.38 -11.06
CA ASP A 172 12.80 -0.98 -12.39
C ASP A 172 11.52 -1.80 -12.65
N ILE A 173 10.48 -1.11 -13.12
CA ILE A 173 9.15 -1.71 -13.33
C ILE A 173 9.21 -2.78 -14.42
N ASP A 174 9.95 -2.57 -15.51
CA ASP A 174 9.98 -3.52 -16.62
C ASP A 174 10.65 -4.83 -16.22
N SER A 175 11.73 -4.77 -15.43
CA SER A 175 12.35 -5.95 -14.83
C SER A 175 11.39 -6.64 -13.87
N ALA A 176 10.72 -5.89 -12.98
CA ALA A 176 9.75 -6.43 -12.04
C ALA A 176 8.61 -7.21 -12.72
N ARG A 177 8.05 -6.65 -13.80
CA ARG A 177 6.98 -7.29 -14.58
C ARG A 177 7.40 -8.60 -15.24
N THR A 178 8.68 -8.73 -15.56
CA THR A 178 9.24 -9.96 -16.15
C THR A 178 9.63 -10.98 -15.08
N ALA A 179 10.14 -10.52 -13.94
CA ALA A 179 10.60 -11.38 -12.85
C ALA A 179 9.46 -12.03 -12.06
N TRP A 180 8.31 -11.36 -11.95
CA TRP A 180 7.15 -11.80 -11.16
C TRP A 180 5.88 -11.85 -12.01
N PRO A 181 5.73 -12.85 -12.89
CA PRO A 181 4.65 -12.93 -13.86
C PRO A 181 3.26 -13.12 -13.22
N ASP A 182 3.17 -13.76 -12.04
CA ASP A 182 1.90 -13.93 -11.34
C ASP A 182 1.45 -12.61 -10.69
N ILE A 183 2.40 -11.81 -10.17
CA ILE A 183 2.11 -10.43 -9.74
C ILE A 183 1.74 -9.57 -10.94
N GLU A 184 2.46 -9.65 -12.07
CA GLU A 184 2.11 -8.88 -13.27
C GLU A 184 0.72 -9.25 -13.81
N ARG A 185 0.31 -10.52 -13.75
CA ARG A 185 -1.06 -10.93 -14.10
C ARG A 185 -2.09 -10.24 -13.21
N LEU A 186 -1.87 -10.23 -11.89
CA LEU A 186 -2.73 -9.50 -10.94
C LEU A 186 -2.73 -7.99 -11.24
N TRP A 187 -1.55 -7.41 -11.50
CA TRP A 187 -1.40 -5.98 -11.78
C TRP A 187 -2.09 -5.58 -13.07
N ALA A 188 -1.94 -6.35 -14.16
CA ALA A 188 -2.65 -6.12 -15.42
C ALA A 188 -4.18 -6.15 -15.22
N LYS A 189 -4.68 -7.12 -14.44
CA LYS A 189 -6.10 -7.19 -14.09
C LYS A 189 -6.57 -5.95 -13.32
N LEU A 190 -5.80 -5.47 -12.35
CA LEU A 190 -6.12 -4.26 -11.60
C LEU A 190 -5.97 -2.98 -12.43
N ARG A 191 -5.03 -2.90 -13.36
CA ARG A 191 -4.91 -1.76 -14.29
C ARG A 191 -6.13 -1.61 -15.18
N GLU A 192 -6.84 -2.69 -15.47
CA GLU A 192 -8.11 -2.66 -16.19
C GLU A 192 -9.34 -2.31 -15.31
N HIS A 193 -9.22 -2.37 -13.99
CA HIS A 193 -10.31 -2.07 -13.08
C HIS A 193 -10.68 -0.56 -13.12
N PRO A 194 -11.95 -0.18 -13.37
CA PRO A 194 -12.34 1.22 -13.57
C PRO A 194 -11.92 2.15 -12.45
N LEU A 195 -12.13 1.75 -11.19
CA LEU A 195 -11.70 2.54 -10.03
C LEU A 195 -10.18 2.71 -9.98
N MET A 196 -9.41 1.67 -10.30
CA MET A 196 -7.94 1.75 -10.22
C MET A 196 -7.39 2.69 -11.30
N LYS A 197 -7.99 2.71 -12.50
CA LYS A 197 -7.68 3.71 -13.55
C LYS A 197 -7.94 5.14 -13.05
N THR A 198 -9.09 5.38 -12.43
CA THR A 198 -9.44 6.68 -11.87
C THR A 198 -8.44 7.09 -10.79
N LEU A 199 -8.16 6.21 -9.82
CA LEU A 199 -7.21 6.50 -8.75
C LEU A 199 -5.78 6.72 -9.27
N ASN A 200 -5.35 5.97 -10.29
CA ASN A 200 -4.02 6.16 -10.87
C ASN A 200 -3.84 7.53 -11.52
N THR A 201 -4.91 8.16 -12.02
CA THR A 201 -4.86 9.54 -12.52
C THR A 201 -4.47 10.54 -11.43
N ALA A 202 -4.90 10.31 -10.18
CA ALA A 202 -4.60 11.18 -9.06
C ALA A 202 -3.31 10.80 -8.32
N HIS A 203 -2.99 9.50 -8.27
CA HIS A 203 -1.85 8.98 -7.50
C HIS A 203 -0.58 8.78 -8.32
N GLU A 204 -0.66 8.73 -9.64
CA GLU A 204 0.49 8.52 -10.54
C GLU A 204 1.32 7.27 -10.15
N MET A 205 0.64 6.18 -9.79
CA MET A 205 1.30 4.96 -9.32
C MET A 205 2.05 4.26 -10.46
N TRP A 206 1.51 4.30 -11.67
CA TRP A 206 2.12 3.73 -12.87
C TRP A 206 1.77 4.52 -14.13
N PRO A 207 2.56 4.38 -15.22
CA PRO A 207 2.22 4.98 -16.51
C PRO A 207 0.87 4.48 -17.04
N GLY A 208 0.07 5.39 -17.58
CA GLY A 208 -1.24 5.12 -18.19
C GLY A 208 -1.16 4.43 -19.55
#